data_AF-A0A453HG97-F1
#
_entry.id   AF-A0A453HG97-F1
#
_cell.length_a   1.000
_cell.length_b   1.000
_cell.length_c   1.000
_cell.angle_alpha   90.00
_cell.angle_beta   90.00
_cell.angle_gamma   90.00
#
_symmetry.space_group_name_H-M   'P 1'
#
loop_
_entity.id
_entity.type
_entity.pdbx_description
1 polymer ?
#
loop_
_entity_poly.entity_id
_entity_poly.type
_entity_poly.pdbx_seq_one_letter_code
_entity_poly.pdbx_strand_id
1 'polypeptide(L)'
;ELVIILTVTLNLVAVLVLLVGRPLRLQKLYYMCIALCWVLTVLFWMYFGLYYFLDKFAGDTCAALEEYQLNPKNSTLGAIIPCSEKMSGSVILHDVGAGIHDIIDQVNSNIYMIKSEYTVKQLDYICNPFAGPPGYRYRPENCASGAATIGDIPQILRRLTCSELGGGANCAPADLSSAIDYDKVQTYTSSIQNVLDIFPGTERLVSCELVKAGFADIV
;
A
#
# COMPACT_ATOMS: atom_id res chain seq x y z
N GLU A 1 -13.00 12.97 -37.38
CA GLU A 1 -13.94 12.52 -38.45
C GLU A 1 -13.65 13.11 -39.83
N LEU A 2 -13.61 14.44 -40.00
CA LEU A 2 -13.35 15.11 -41.29
C LEU A 2 -12.10 14.61 -42.02
N VAL A 3 -10.98 14.45 -41.31
CA VAL A 3 -9.71 13.98 -41.91
C VAL A 3 -9.85 12.57 -42.49
N ILE A 4 -10.64 11.70 -41.86
CA ILE A 4 -10.81 10.29 -42.28
C ILE A 4 -11.69 10.24 -43.53
N ILE A 5 -12.79 10.97 -43.54
CA ILE A 5 -13.68 11.09 -44.69
C ILE A 5 -12.89 11.64 -45.89
N LEU A 6 -12.06 12.68 -45.67
CA LEU A 6 -11.19 13.22 -46.71
C LEU A 6 -10.19 12.19 -47.22
N THR A 7 -9.54 11.44 -46.32
CA THR A 7 -8.50 10.47 -46.68
C THR A 7 -9.07 9.26 -47.44
N VAL A 8 -10.26 8.80 -47.04
CA VAL A 8 -10.96 7.69 -47.70
C VAL A 8 -11.46 8.15 -49.08
N THR A 9 -12.06 9.33 -49.18
CA THR A 9 -12.53 9.87 -50.48
C THR A 9 -11.38 10.14 -51.44
N LEU A 10 -10.25 10.71 -50.97
CA LEU A 10 -9.05 10.89 -51.78
C LEU A 10 -8.44 9.57 -52.25
N ASN A 11 -8.37 8.55 -51.38
CA ASN A 11 -7.91 7.21 -51.80
C ASN A 11 -8.86 6.58 -52.83
N LEU A 12 -10.17 6.68 -52.63
CA LEU A 12 -11.16 6.15 -53.56
C LEU A 12 -11.06 6.82 -54.94
N VAL A 13 -10.92 8.15 -54.96
CA VAL A 13 -10.71 8.94 -56.18
C VAL A 13 -9.38 8.57 -56.83
N ALA A 14 -8.29 8.43 -56.07
CA ALA A 14 -7.00 8.02 -56.60
C ALA A 14 -7.06 6.63 -57.26
N VAL A 15 -7.72 5.67 -56.63
CA VAL A 15 -7.93 4.31 -57.17
C VAL A 15 -8.75 4.35 -58.47
N LEU A 16 -9.83 5.15 -58.52
CA LEU A 16 -10.65 5.33 -59.72
C LEU A 16 -9.88 5.98 -60.87
N VAL A 17 -9.10 7.03 -60.59
CA VAL A 17 -8.25 7.71 -61.57
C VAL A 17 -7.17 6.76 -62.11
N LEU A 18 -6.55 5.96 -61.23
CA LEU A 18 -5.60 4.92 -61.60
C LEU A 18 -6.26 3.82 -62.47
N LEU A 19 -7.50 3.42 -62.17
CA LEU A 19 -8.26 2.42 -62.94
C LEU A 19 -8.59 2.88 -64.38
N VAL A 20 -8.93 4.16 -64.55
CA VAL A 20 -9.28 4.76 -65.86
C VAL A 20 -8.02 5.12 -66.66
N GLY A 21 -6.95 5.56 -66.01
CA GLY A 21 -5.67 5.89 -66.62
C GLY A 21 -4.80 4.66 -66.92
N ARG A 22 -5.15 3.86 -67.93
CA ARG A 22 -4.34 2.71 -68.40
C ARG A 22 -3.47 3.07 -69.63
N PRO A 23 -2.23 3.57 -69.48
CA PRO A 23 -1.21 3.42 -70.49
C PRO A 23 -0.40 2.13 -70.26
N LEU A 24 -0.23 1.33 -71.32
CA LEU A 24 0.28 -0.05 -71.34
C LEU A 24 1.70 -0.30 -70.79
N ARG A 25 2.46 0.70 -70.31
CA ARG A 25 3.89 0.55 -69.93
C ARG A 25 4.21 0.62 -68.43
N LEU A 26 3.27 1.03 -67.56
CA LEU A 26 3.50 1.25 -66.11
C LEU A 26 2.79 0.23 -65.22
N GLN A 27 2.42 -0.93 -65.78
CA GLN A 27 1.54 -1.90 -65.14
C GLN A 27 2.06 -2.45 -63.80
N LYS A 28 3.38 -2.65 -63.65
CA LYS A 28 3.99 -3.04 -62.36
C LYS A 28 3.87 -1.94 -61.29
N LEU A 29 4.14 -0.68 -61.65
CA LEU A 29 4.05 0.45 -60.73
C LEU A 29 2.59 0.65 -60.28
N TYR A 30 1.65 0.48 -61.21
CA TYR A 30 0.21 0.50 -60.94
C TYR A 30 -0.20 -0.56 -59.90
N TYR A 31 0.22 -1.82 -60.06
CA TYR A 31 -0.08 -2.86 -59.07
C TYR A 31 0.57 -2.59 -57.70
N MET A 32 1.79 -2.02 -57.66
CA MET A 32 2.41 -1.62 -56.39
C MET A 32 1.68 -0.47 -55.70
N CYS A 33 1.23 0.55 -56.44
CA CYS A 33 0.43 1.64 -55.88
C CYS A 33 -0.89 1.15 -55.30
N ILE A 34 -1.57 0.24 -55.99
CA ILE A 34 -2.80 -0.38 -55.47
C ILE A 34 -2.52 -1.15 -54.18
N ALA A 35 -1.49 -1.99 -54.16
CA ALA A 35 -1.12 -2.73 -52.96
C ALA A 35 -0.82 -1.78 -51.79
N LEU A 36 -0.09 -0.69 -52.04
CA LEU A 36 0.22 0.33 -51.03
C LEU A 36 -1.04 1.04 -50.52
N CYS A 37 -1.96 1.43 -51.41
CA CYS A 37 -3.25 2.04 -51.02
C CYS A 37 -4.08 1.10 -50.13
N TRP A 38 -4.10 -0.20 -50.43
CA TRP A 38 -4.79 -1.19 -49.60
C TRP A 38 -4.13 -1.32 -48.22
N VAL A 39 -2.81 -1.42 -48.17
CA VAL A 39 -2.07 -1.46 -46.89
C VAL A 39 -2.34 -0.21 -46.05
N LEU A 40 -2.26 0.98 -46.65
CA LEU A 40 -2.56 2.24 -45.97
C LEU A 40 -4.00 2.28 -45.46
N THR A 41 -4.96 1.79 -46.24
CA THR A 41 -6.37 1.72 -45.84
C THR A 41 -6.53 0.82 -44.60
N VAL A 42 -5.92 -0.37 -44.59
CA VAL A 42 -5.96 -1.27 -43.44
C VAL A 42 -5.32 -0.62 -42.20
N LEU A 43 -4.18 0.04 -42.37
CA LEU A 43 -3.51 0.74 -41.28
C LEU A 43 -4.36 1.88 -40.70
N PHE A 44 -5.02 2.68 -41.55
CA PHE A 44 -5.92 3.73 -41.09
C PHE A 44 -7.15 3.18 -40.36
N TRP A 45 -7.71 2.06 -40.85
CA TRP A 45 -8.80 1.37 -40.17
C TRP A 45 -8.39 0.84 -38.80
N MET A 46 -7.22 0.21 -38.70
CA MET A 46 -6.65 -0.25 -37.42
C MET A 46 -6.41 0.91 -36.45
N TYR A 47 -5.81 2.01 -36.93
CA TYR A 47 -5.57 3.20 -36.11
C TYR A 47 -6.88 3.79 -35.58
N PHE A 48 -7.91 3.90 -36.43
CA PHE A 48 -9.21 4.41 -36.01
C PHE A 48 -9.92 3.49 -35.02
N GLY A 49 -9.92 2.18 -35.31
CA GLY A 49 -10.50 1.19 -34.41
C GLY A 49 -9.83 1.23 -33.04
N LEU A 50 -8.50 1.35 -33.01
CA LEU A 50 -7.75 1.49 -31.76
C LEU A 50 -8.07 2.81 -31.04
N TYR A 51 -8.10 3.94 -31.75
CA TYR A 51 -8.44 5.24 -31.15
C TYR A 51 -9.83 5.23 -30.52
N TYR A 52 -10.85 4.73 -31.25
CA TYR A 52 -12.22 4.64 -30.75
C TYR A 52 -12.33 3.68 -29.57
N PHE A 53 -11.66 2.53 -29.64
CA PHE A 53 -11.61 1.57 -28.55
C PHE A 53 -10.98 2.21 -27.30
N LEU A 54 -9.84 2.89 -27.45
CA LEU A 54 -9.17 3.54 -26.33
C LEU A 54 -9.99 4.68 -25.72
N ASP A 55 -10.65 5.51 -26.54
CA ASP A 55 -11.53 6.58 -26.06
C ASP A 55 -12.71 6.05 -25.24
N LYS A 56 -13.40 5.02 -25.76
CA LYS A 56 -14.51 4.38 -25.06
C LYS A 56 -14.07 3.61 -23.83
N PHE A 57 -13.00 2.83 -23.95
CA PHE A 57 -12.44 2.09 -22.83
C PHE A 57 -11.98 3.02 -21.70
N ALA A 58 -11.32 4.14 -22.03
CA ALA A 58 -10.92 5.14 -21.05
C ALA A 58 -12.15 5.77 -20.37
N GLY A 59 -13.18 6.15 -21.14
CA GLY A 59 -14.42 6.69 -20.59
C GLY A 59 -15.13 5.72 -19.63
N ASP A 60 -15.28 4.46 -20.03
CA ASP A 60 -15.90 3.43 -19.20
C ASP A 60 -15.06 3.14 -17.94
N THR A 61 -13.73 3.13 -18.07
CA THR A 61 -12.80 2.92 -16.95
C THR A 61 -12.86 4.09 -15.97
N CYS A 62 -12.86 5.34 -16.43
CA CYS A 62 -12.99 6.51 -15.58
C CYS A 62 -14.33 6.55 -14.86
N ALA A 63 -15.44 6.23 -15.55
CA ALA A 63 -16.76 6.17 -14.92
C ALA A 63 -16.84 5.09 -13.82
N ALA A 64 -16.28 3.91 -14.07
CA ALA A 64 -16.18 2.85 -13.07
C ALA A 64 -15.29 3.25 -11.87
N LEU A 65 -14.24 4.04 -12.13
CA LEU A 65 -13.34 4.54 -11.10
C LEU A 65 -13.99 5.60 -10.21
N GLU A 66 -14.71 6.56 -10.80
CA GLU A 66 -15.50 7.55 -10.07
C GLU A 66 -16.60 6.87 -9.23
N GLU A 67 -17.31 5.88 -9.79
CA GLU A 67 -18.31 5.10 -9.06
C GLU A 67 -17.69 4.41 -7.84
N TYR A 68 -16.50 3.84 -7.99
CA TYR A 68 -15.78 3.22 -6.88
C TYR A 68 -15.38 4.23 -5.79
N GLN A 69 -14.93 5.43 -6.16
CA GLN A 69 -14.58 6.46 -5.19
C GLN A 69 -15.78 6.92 -4.33
N LEU A 70 -16.98 6.93 -4.93
CA LEU A 70 -18.25 7.23 -4.26
C LEU A 70 -18.71 6.08 -3.35
N ASN A 71 -18.74 4.85 -3.86
CA ASN A 71 -19.20 3.67 -3.13
C ASN A 71 -18.32 2.44 -3.40
N PRO A 72 -17.19 2.29 -2.69
CA PRO A 72 -16.23 1.21 -2.98
C PRO A 72 -16.78 -0.19 -2.67
N LYS A 73 -17.81 -0.29 -1.82
CA LYS A 73 -18.47 -1.56 -1.47
C LYS A 73 -19.60 -1.96 -2.42
N ASN A 74 -20.18 -1.00 -3.12
CA ASN A 74 -21.37 -1.20 -3.94
C ASN A 74 -21.16 -0.60 -5.32
N SER A 75 -20.01 -0.93 -5.91
CA SER A 75 -19.60 -0.52 -7.25
C SER A 75 -19.12 -1.75 -8.01
N THR A 76 -19.14 -1.64 -9.34
CA THR A 76 -18.72 -2.70 -10.25
C THR A 76 -17.27 -3.14 -10.00
N LEU A 77 -16.40 -2.19 -9.67
CA LEU A 77 -14.98 -2.43 -9.39
C LEU A 77 -14.74 -3.02 -7.98
N GLY A 78 -15.68 -2.83 -7.05
CA GLY A 78 -15.61 -3.38 -5.68
C GLY A 78 -15.62 -4.92 -5.61
N ALA A 79 -16.16 -5.58 -6.64
CA ALA A 79 -16.10 -7.04 -6.75
C ALA A 79 -14.69 -7.56 -7.10
N ILE A 80 -13.88 -6.76 -7.80
CA ILE A 80 -12.53 -7.12 -8.25
C ILE A 80 -11.47 -6.63 -7.25
N ILE A 81 -11.68 -5.42 -6.73
CA ILE A 81 -10.82 -4.78 -5.75
C ILE A 81 -11.62 -4.68 -4.46
N PRO A 82 -11.69 -5.79 -3.68
CA PRO A 82 -12.48 -5.82 -2.48
C PRO A 82 -11.83 -4.89 -1.45
N CYS A 83 -12.48 -3.77 -1.25
CA CYS A 83 -12.46 -3.11 0.03
C CYS A 83 -12.93 -4.10 1.09
N SER A 84 -11.99 -4.63 1.89
CA SER A 84 -12.29 -5.63 2.92
C SER A 84 -13.57 -5.24 3.66
N GLU A 85 -14.42 -6.22 3.98
CA GLU A 85 -15.65 -5.95 4.69
C GLU A 85 -15.27 -5.22 5.99
N LYS A 86 -15.51 -3.90 6.00
CA LYS A 86 -15.00 -2.97 7.03
C LYS A 86 -15.11 -3.52 8.44
N MET A 87 -16.17 -4.30 8.72
CA MET A 87 -16.40 -4.99 10.00
C MET A 87 -15.27 -5.97 10.36
N SER A 88 -14.94 -6.93 9.49
CA SER A 88 -13.93 -7.96 9.80
C SER A 88 -12.53 -7.37 9.92
N GLY A 89 -12.15 -6.49 8.98
CA GLY A 89 -10.84 -5.83 9.00
C GLY A 89 -10.69 -4.89 10.20
N SER A 90 -11.70 -4.09 10.52
CA SER A 90 -11.62 -3.14 11.65
C SER A 90 -11.60 -3.82 13.00
N VAL A 91 -12.29 -4.96 13.15
CA VAL A 91 -12.28 -5.75 14.39
C VAL A 91 -10.90 -6.35 14.60
N ILE A 92 -10.31 -6.99 13.58
CA ILE A 92 -8.95 -7.55 13.68
C ILE A 92 -7.94 -6.44 14.01
N LEU A 93 -8.04 -5.28 13.35
CA LEU A 93 -7.13 -4.17 13.59
C LEU A 93 -7.28 -3.60 15.01
N HIS A 94 -8.51 -3.57 15.53
CA HIS A 94 -8.81 -3.17 16.91
C HIS A 94 -8.25 -4.17 17.93
N ASP A 95 -8.45 -5.48 17.71
CA ASP A 95 -7.91 -6.53 18.57
C ASP A 95 -6.37 -6.53 18.60
N VAL A 96 -5.73 -6.32 17.44
CA VAL A 96 -4.27 -6.16 17.36
C VAL A 96 -3.81 -4.91 18.12
N GLY A 97 -4.49 -3.79 17.95
CA GLY A 97 -4.20 -2.56 18.69
C GLY A 97 -4.35 -2.73 20.20
N ALA A 98 -5.40 -3.43 20.64
CA ALA A 98 -5.63 -3.79 22.04
C ALA A 98 -4.52 -4.70 22.59
N GLY A 99 -4.18 -5.76 21.86
CA GLY A 99 -3.12 -6.69 22.27
C GLY A 99 -1.76 -6.00 22.41
N ILE A 100 -1.39 -5.11 21.48
CA ILE A 100 -0.13 -4.36 21.58
C ILE A 100 -0.18 -3.37 22.75
N HIS A 101 -1.31 -2.68 22.95
CA HIS A 101 -1.50 -1.77 24.07
C HIS A 101 -1.29 -2.49 25.42
N ASP A 102 -1.95 -3.64 25.61
CA ASP A 102 -1.88 -4.43 26.84
C ASP A 102 -0.47 -4.96 27.11
N ILE A 103 0.24 -5.40 26.06
CA ILE A 103 1.64 -5.86 26.18
C ILE A 103 2.54 -4.72 26.65
N ILE A 104 2.43 -3.52 26.07
CA ILE A 104 3.24 -2.36 26.45
C ILE A 104 2.96 -1.96 27.90
N ASP A 105 1.68 -1.92 28.29
CA ASP A 105 1.28 -1.57 29.65
C ASP A 105 1.77 -2.61 30.68
N GLN A 106 1.72 -3.90 30.33
CA GLN A 106 2.27 -4.97 31.17
C GLN A 106 3.79 -4.84 31.36
N VAL A 107 4.52 -4.55 30.28
CA VAL A 107 5.97 -4.32 30.36
C VAL A 107 6.28 -3.10 31.21
N ASN A 108 5.55 -2.00 31.03
CA ASN A 108 5.73 -0.78 31.83
C ASN A 108 5.42 -1.00 33.32
N SER A 109 4.40 -1.81 33.64
CA SER A 109 4.10 -2.21 35.01
C SER A 109 5.26 -3.01 35.64
N ASN A 110 5.84 -3.96 34.90
CA ASN A 110 7.00 -4.73 35.38
C ASN A 110 8.24 -3.86 35.56
N ILE A 111 8.49 -2.92 34.63
CA ILE A 111 9.57 -1.93 34.74
C ILE A 111 9.38 -1.07 35.99
N TYR A 112 8.16 -0.60 36.27
CA TYR A 112 7.84 0.15 37.47
C TYR A 112 8.13 -0.65 38.74
N MET A 113 7.71 -1.92 38.78
CA MET A 113 7.98 -2.82 39.91
C MET A 113 9.48 -2.97 40.17
N ILE A 114 10.28 -3.30 39.13
CA ILE A 114 11.74 -3.43 39.23
C ILE A 114 12.38 -2.11 39.70
N LYS A 115 11.93 -0.98 39.15
CA LYS A 115 12.41 0.36 39.52
C LYS A 115 12.16 0.65 41.01
N SER A 116 10.99 0.25 41.51
CA SER A 116 10.59 0.46 42.91
C SER A 116 11.29 -0.47 43.89
N GLU A 117 11.49 -1.74 43.54
CA GLU A 117 12.07 -2.78 44.40
C GLU A 117 13.60 -2.63 44.51
N TYR A 118 14.27 -2.31 43.41
CA TYR A 118 15.72 -2.26 43.32
C TYR A 118 16.30 -0.85 43.24
N THR A 119 15.47 0.19 43.39
CA THR A 119 15.87 1.61 43.36
C THR A 119 16.70 2.01 42.12
N VAL A 120 16.38 1.42 40.96
CA VAL A 120 17.07 1.70 39.69
C VAL A 120 16.72 3.11 39.22
N LYS A 121 17.71 3.96 38.98
CA LYS A 121 17.45 5.35 38.55
C LYS A 121 17.27 5.50 37.04
N GLN A 122 17.89 4.65 36.22
CA GLN A 122 17.95 4.77 34.75
C GLN A 122 17.25 3.60 34.05
N LEU A 123 15.94 3.52 34.21
CA LEU A 123 15.11 2.63 33.40
C LEU A 123 13.99 3.45 32.75
N ASP A 124 14.02 3.44 31.41
CA ASP A 124 13.06 4.15 30.56
C ASP A 124 11.80 3.30 30.38
N TYR A 125 10.65 3.96 30.37
CA TYR A 125 9.37 3.33 30.04
C TYR A 125 9.18 3.25 28.53
N ILE A 126 8.49 2.22 28.07
CA ILE A 126 8.12 2.04 26.66
C ILE A 126 6.94 2.95 26.37
N CYS A 127 7.03 3.72 25.29
CA CYS A 127 5.90 4.53 24.87
C CYS A 127 4.80 3.66 24.24
N ASN A 128 3.56 3.91 24.64
CA ASN A 128 2.39 3.26 24.07
C ASN A 128 1.76 4.18 23.00
N PRO A 129 1.84 3.82 21.69
CA PRO A 129 1.24 4.62 20.64
C PRO A 129 -0.27 4.38 20.51
N PHE A 130 -0.87 3.47 21.28
CA PHE A 130 -2.31 3.21 21.25
C PHE A 130 -3.01 3.91 22.41
N ALA A 131 -4.17 4.51 22.14
CA ALA A 131 -5.04 5.03 23.19
C ALA A 131 -5.62 3.90 24.05
N GLY A 132 -5.98 4.20 25.30
CA GLY A 132 -6.59 3.23 26.19
C GLY A 132 -7.99 2.74 25.76
N PRO A 133 -8.53 1.74 26.47
CA PRO A 133 -9.87 1.21 26.21
C PRO A 133 -10.94 2.30 26.30
N PRO A 134 -12.04 2.17 25.52
CA PRO A 134 -12.36 1.06 24.61
C PRO A 134 -11.83 1.26 23.17
N GLY A 135 -11.12 2.35 22.91
CA GLY A 135 -10.88 2.83 21.55
C GLY A 135 -9.69 2.21 20.83
N TYR A 136 -8.60 1.91 21.55
CA TYR A 136 -7.34 1.37 21.01
C TYR A 136 -6.87 1.99 19.70
N ARG A 137 -7.13 3.30 19.53
CA ARG A 137 -6.78 4.01 18.30
C ARG A 137 -5.29 4.27 18.27
N TYR A 138 -4.68 4.02 17.12
CA TYR A 138 -3.28 4.34 16.89
C TYR A 138 -3.09 5.87 16.85
N ARG A 139 -2.21 6.36 17.71
CA ARG A 139 -1.86 7.77 17.92
C ARG A 139 -0.35 7.86 18.18
N PRO A 140 0.47 7.84 17.12
CA PRO A 140 1.93 7.89 17.25
C PRO A 140 2.37 9.20 17.93
N GLU A 141 1.55 10.24 17.86
CA GLU A 141 1.78 11.57 18.43
C GLU A 141 1.80 11.57 19.97
N ASN A 142 1.28 10.52 20.60
CA ASN A 142 1.43 10.31 22.04
C ASN A 142 2.88 10.01 22.43
N CYS A 143 3.69 9.56 21.47
CA CYS A 143 5.10 9.25 21.66
C CYS A 143 5.97 10.39 21.16
N ALA A 144 6.75 10.97 22.07
CA ALA A 144 7.76 11.96 21.71
C ALA A 144 8.83 11.37 20.79
N SER A 145 9.43 12.21 19.95
CA SER A 145 10.54 11.81 19.08
C SER A 145 11.71 11.26 19.91
N GLY A 146 12.06 10.00 19.69
CA GLY A 146 13.11 9.30 20.43
C GLY A 146 12.64 8.62 21.73
N ALA A 147 11.33 8.53 21.98
CA ALA A 147 10.81 7.70 23.05
C ALA A 147 11.11 6.22 22.79
N ALA A 148 11.34 5.47 23.87
CA ALA A 148 11.61 4.04 23.76
C ALA A 148 10.41 3.29 23.17
N THR A 149 10.69 2.49 22.16
CA THR A 149 9.71 1.64 21.47
C THR A 149 9.72 0.22 22.01
N ILE A 150 8.75 -0.59 21.60
CA ILE A 150 8.74 -2.01 21.99
C ILE A 150 9.99 -2.73 21.47
N GLY A 151 10.54 -2.32 20.32
CA GLY A 151 11.79 -2.83 19.78
C GLY A 151 13.02 -2.57 20.66
N ASP A 152 12.98 -1.56 21.53
CA ASP A 152 14.09 -1.17 22.42
C ASP A 152 14.13 -1.98 23.72
N ILE A 153 13.07 -2.74 24.03
CA ILE A 153 12.97 -3.57 25.24
C ILE A 153 14.20 -4.46 25.48
N PRO A 154 14.74 -5.21 24.51
CA PRO A 154 15.91 -6.05 24.74
C PRO A 154 17.12 -5.22 25.17
N GLN A 155 17.28 -4.01 24.64
CA GLN A 155 18.38 -3.13 24.99
C GLN A 155 18.18 -2.53 26.38
N ILE A 156 16.95 -2.14 26.74
CA ILE A 156 16.58 -1.66 28.07
C ILE A 156 16.86 -2.75 29.12
N LEU A 157 16.46 -3.99 28.86
CA LEU A 157 16.70 -5.12 29.75
C LEU A 157 18.18 -5.53 29.84
N ARG A 158 18.98 -5.30 28.80
CA ARG A 158 20.44 -5.53 28.86
C ARG A 158 21.17 -4.50 29.72
N ARG A 159 20.62 -3.30 29.89
CA ARG A 159 21.20 -2.25 30.77
C ARG A 159 20.97 -2.55 32.24
N LEU A 160 19.99 -3.39 32.58
CA LEU A 160 19.80 -3.91 33.93
C LEU A 160 21.00 -4.79 34.31
N THR A 161 22.00 -4.16 34.91
CA THR A 161 23.16 -4.84 35.50
C THR A 161 23.02 -4.86 37.02
N CYS A 162 23.57 -5.87 37.69
CA CYS A 162 23.58 -5.93 39.16
C CYS A 162 24.19 -4.67 39.82
N SER A 163 25.06 -3.92 39.11
CA SER A 163 25.59 -2.64 39.58
C SER A 163 24.55 -1.51 39.61
N GLU A 164 23.56 -1.51 38.70
CA GLU A 164 22.52 -0.47 38.64
C GLU A 164 21.31 -0.75 39.54
N LEU A 165 21.05 -2.02 39.89
CA LEU A 165 20.02 -2.45 40.86
C LEU A 165 20.43 -2.23 42.33
N GLY A 166 21.44 -1.41 42.60
CA GLY A 166 21.91 -1.15 43.96
C GLY A 166 22.46 -2.41 44.63
N GLY A 167 23.34 -3.14 43.94
CA GLY A 167 23.89 -4.41 44.38
C GLY A 167 24.56 -4.37 45.76
N GLY A 168 23.79 -4.67 46.80
CA GLY A 168 24.29 -5.37 47.98
C GLY A 168 24.73 -6.79 47.61
N ALA A 169 25.43 -7.47 48.54
CA ALA A 169 26.13 -8.75 48.37
C ALA A 169 25.31 -9.96 47.82
N ASN A 170 24.05 -9.77 47.42
CA ASN A 170 23.10 -10.82 47.06
C ASN A 170 22.76 -10.86 45.55
N CYS A 171 23.24 -9.93 44.71
CA CYS A 171 23.00 -9.98 43.26
C CYS A 171 24.14 -10.74 42.57
N ALA A 172 23.96 -12.04 42.33
CA ALA A 172 24.87 -12.79 41.48
C ALA A 172 24.56 -12.45 40.01
N PRO A 173 25.52 -11.93 39.22
CA PRO A 173 25.31 -11.59 37.81
C PRO A 173 24.79 -12.77 36.95
N ALA A 174 25.04 -13.99 37.39
CA ALA A 174 24.58 -15.22 36.75
C ALA A 174 23.06 -15.45 36.90
N ASP A 175 22.40 -14.92 37.94
CA ASP A 175 20.99 -15.21 38.23
C ASP A 175 20.04 -14.34 37.39
N LEU A 176 20.39 -13.08 37.10
CA LEU A 176 19.57 -12.22 36.23
C LEU A 176 19.73 -12.59 34.75
N SER A 177 20.96 -12.90 34.33
CA SER A 177 21.26 -13.29 32.96
C SER A 177 20.75 -14.69 32.60
N SER A 178 20.49 -15.56 33.58
CA SER A 178 19.92 -16.90 33.35
C SER A 178 18.39 -16.92 33.37
N ALA A 179 17.75 -15.91 33.98
CA ALA A 179 16.30 -15.81 34.04
C ALA A 179 15.66 -15.23 32.76
N ILE A 180 16.40 -14.44 31.98
CA ILE A 180 15.90 -13.75 30.78
C ILE A 180 16.51 -14.35 29.52
N ASP A 181 15.65 -14.94 28.69
CA ASP A 181 16.02 -15.35 27.33
C ASP A 181 15.98 -14.13 26.39
N TYR A 182 17.12 -13.45 26.27
CA TYR A 182 17.24 -12.25 25.45
C TYR A 182 16.98 -12.48 23.96
N ASP A 183 17.29 -13.68 23.44
CA ASP A 183 17.07 -14.00 22.02
C ASP A 183 15.57 -14.12 21.72
N LYS A 184 14.85 -14.80 22.63
CA LYS A 184 13.40 -14.90 22.58
C LYS A 184 12.75 -13.53 22.70
N VAL A 185 13.14 -12.72 23.69
CA VAL A 185 12.60 -11.36 23.88
C VAL A 185 12.85 -10.51 22.62
N GLN A 186 14.07 -10.53 22.09
CA GLN A 186 14.42 -9.78 20.87
C GLN A 186 13.58 -10.21 19.67
N THR A 187 13.31 -11.51 19.51
CA THR A 187 12.47 -12.01 18.42
C THR A 187 11.02 -11.55 18.55
N TYR A 188 10.43 -11.63 19.75
CA TYR A 188 9.06 -11.17 19.99
C TYR A 188 8.93 -9.65 19.80
N THR A 189 9.84 -8.86 20.38
CA THR A 189 9.76 -7.40 20.31
C THR A 189 9.97 -6.88 18.90
N SER A 190 10.91 -7.48 18.15
CA SER A 190 11.13 -7.15 16.73
C SER A 190 9.91 -7.49 15.88
N SER A 191 9.24 -8.61 16.16
CA SER A 191 8.03 -9.02 15.45
C SER A 191 6.89 -8.02 15.68
N ILE A 192 6.69 -7.59 16.93
CA ILE A 192 5.65 -6.59 17.25
C ILE A 192 6.01 -5.23 16.65
N GLN A 193 7.28 -4.84 16.67
CA GLN A 193 7.73 -3.60 16.02
C GLN A 193 7.43 -3.63 14.52
N ASN A 194 7.70 -4.75 13.83
CA ASN A 194 7.35 -4.90 12.42
C ASN A 194 5.84 -4.76 12.17
N VAL A 195 4.99 -5.32 13.05
CA VAL A 195 3.53 -5.14 12.98
C VAL A 195 3.16 -3.67 13.19
N LEU A 196 3.81 -2.99 14.13
CA LEU A 196 3.59 -1.58 14.42
C LEU A 196 3.95 -0.68 13.23
N ASP A 197 5.04 -0.99 12.53
CA ASP A 197 5.53 -0.22 11.38
C ASP A 197 4.57 -0.30 10.19
N ILE A 198 3.91 -1.45 9.98
CA ILE A 198 2.92 -1.64 8.90
C ILE A 198 1.49 -1.26 9.32
N PHE A 199 1.25 -1.02 10.61
CA PHE A 199 -0.09 -0.77 11.15
C PHE A 199 -0.80 0.41 10.47
N PRO A 200 -0.18 1.59 10.28
CA PRO A 200 -0.85 2.75 9.67
C PRO A 200 -1.27 2.49 8.23
N GLY A 201 -0.42 1.78 7.46
CA GLY A 201 -0.74 1.40 6.09
C GLY A 201 -1.90 0.41 6.02
N THR A 202 -1.92 -0.56 6.95
CA THR A 202 -2.98 -1.57 7.06
C THR A 202 -4.31 -0.94 7.48
N GLU A 203 -4.30 0.02 8.41
CA GLU A 203 -5.48 0.79 8.80
C GLU A 203 -6.09 1.53 7.62
N ARG A 204 -5.25 2.22 6.83
CA ARG A 204 -5.66 2.95 5.63
C ARG A 204 -6.15 2.03 4.50
N LEU A 205 -5.67 0.79 4.46
CA LEU A 205 -6.13 -0.21 3.51
C LEU A 205 -7.51 -0.76 3.91
N VAL A 206 -7.70 -1.10 5.19
CA VAL A 206 -8.98 -1.55 5.73
C VAL A 206 -10.06 -0.46 5.63
N SER A 207 -9.68 0.82 5.78
CA SER A 207 -10.58 1.96 5.62
C SER A 207 -10.84 2.33 4.15
N CYS A 208 -10.19 1.65 3.19
CA CYS A 208 -10.20 1.95 1.75
C CYS A 208 -9.61 3.29 1.34
N GLU A 209 -9.04 4.04 2.28
CA GLU A 209 -8.45 5.34 2.01
C GLU A 209 -7.25 5.22 1.06
N LEU A 210 -6.41 4.19 1.23
CA LEU A 210 -5.23 3.99 0.38
C LEU A 210 -5.60 3.75 -1.09
N VAL A 211 -6.60 2.89 -1.33
CA VAL A 211 -7.09 2.57 -2.68
C VAL A 211 -7.78 3.79 -3.28
N LYS A 212 -8.60 4.49 -2.48
CA LYS A 212 -9.28 5.72 -2.91
C LYS A 212 -8.28 6.82 -3.29
N ALA A 213 -7.22 7.00 -2.50
CA ALA A 213 -6.17 7.98 -2.79
C ALA A 213 -5.43 7.64 -4.10
N GLY A 214 -5.02 6.38 -4.28
CA GLY A 214 -4.35 5.97 -5.52
C GLY A 214 -5.22 6.14 -6.77
N PHE A 215 -6.54 5.98 -6.65
CA PHE A 215 -7.48 6.22 -7.74
C PHE A 215 -7.80 7.70 -7.95
N ALA A 216 -7.75 8.53 -6.90
CA ALA A 216 -7.91 9.97 -7.01
C ALA A 216 -6.72 10.64 -7.72
N ASP A 217 -5.53 10.04 -7.68
CA ASP A 217 -4.37 10.54 -8.42
C ASP A 217 -4.45 10.26 -9.94
N ILE A 218 -5.31 9.33 -10.36
CA ILE A 218 -5.46 8.89 -11.76
C ILE A 218 -6.55 9.67 -12.50
N VAL A 219 -7.61 10.07 -11.79
CA VAL A 219 -8.79 10.81 -12.31
C VAL A 219 -8.61 12.30 -12.11
#